data_AF-A0A844BB69-F1
#
_entry.id   AF-A0A844BB69-F1
#
_cell.length_a   1.000
_cell.length_b   1.000
_cell.length_c   1.000
_cell.angle_alpha   90.00
_cell.angle_beta   90.00
_cell.angle_gamma   90.00
#
_symmetry.space_group_name_H-M   'P 1'
#
loop_
_entity.id
_entity.type
_entity.pdbx_description
1 polymer ?
#
loop_
_entity_poly.entity_id
_entity_poly.type
_entity_poly.pdbx_seq_one_letter_code
_entity_poly.pdbx_strand_id
1 'polypeptide(L)' 'MRTTVTIEDALYAKALELADPNMDKSEIFREVFRTFVRVQASKRLEALGGRAPGMKDVPRRRETRGIRGTR' A
#
# COMPACT_ATOMS: atom_id res chain seq x y z
N MET A 1 -12.26 -17.50 12.52
CA MET A 1 -12.75 -16.63 13.61
C MET A 1 -14.03 -15.96 13.14
N ARG A 2 -15.10 -15.97 13.95
CA ARG A 2 -16.38 -15.30 13.61
C ARG A 2 -16.53 -14.11 14.54
N THR A 3 -16.79 -12.94 13.96
CA THR A 3 -16.93 -11.68 14.69
C THR A 3 -18.15 -10.95 14.16
N THR A 4 -18.95 -10.39 15.06
CA THR A 4 -20.08 -9.50 14.71
C THR A 4 -19.63 -8.06 14.89
N VAL A 5 -19.91 -7.21 13.91
CA VAL A 5 -19.51 -5.80 13.91
C VAL A 5 -20.73 -4.95 13.56
N THR A 6 -20.92 -3.85 14.29
CA THR A 6 -21.99 -2.88 13.99
C THR A 6 -21.41 -1.79 13.10
N ILE A 7 -22.07 -1.53 11.95
CA ILE A 7 -21.67 -0.49 11.01
C ILE A 7 -22.89 0.34 10.63
N GLU A 8 -22.65 1.56 10.16
CA GLU A 8 -23.72 2.43 9.66
C GLU A 8 -24.20 1.97 8.28
N ASP A 9 -25.51 1.87 8.09
CA ASP A 9 -26.11 1.37 6.85
C ASP A 9 -25.74 2.21 5.64
N ALA A 10 -25.62 3.53 5.80
CA ALA A 10 -25.20 4.44 4.74
C ALA A 10 -23.77 4.15 4.25
N LEU A 11 -22.87 3.76 5.16
CA LEU A 11 -21.51 3.37 4.82
C LEU A 11 -21.49 2.01 4.11
N TYR A 12 -22.32 1.07 4.56
CA TYR A 12 -22.46 -0.24 3.94
C TYR A 12 -23.02 -0.16 2.52
N ALA A 13 -24.05 0.67 2.31
CA ALA A 13 -24.65 0.90 1.00
C ALA A 13 -23.63 1.45 -0.01
N LYS A 14 -22.84 2.45 0.37
CA LYS A 14 -21.75 2.98 -0.46
C LYS A 14 -20.70 1.94 -0.82
N ALA A 15 -20.37 1.06 0.13
CA ALA A 15 -19.42 -0.02 -0.13
C ALA A 15 -20.00 -1.03 -1.15
N LEU A 16 -21.30 -1.31 -1.11
CA LEU A 16 -21.97 -2.18 -2.08
C LEU A 16 -22.06 -1.55 -3.47
N GLU A 17 -22.30 -0.24 -3.57
CA GLU A 17 -22.34 0.48 -4.85
C GLU A 17 -21.00 0.42 -5.60
N LEU A 18 -19.89 0.37 -4.85
CA LEU A 18 -18.53 0.32 -5.39
C LEU A 18 -17.97 -1.10 -5.51
N ALA A 19 -18.63 -2.08 -4.89
CA ALA A 19 -18.17 -3.47 -4.93
C ALA A 19 -18.45 -4.09 -6.29
N ASP A 20 -17.59 -5.03 -6.69
CA ASP A 20 -17.84 -5.82 -7.89
C ASP A 20 -19.13 -6.63 -7.73
N PRO A 21 -19.94 -6.81 -8.80
CA PRO A 21 -21.22 -7.52 -8.74
C PRO A 21 -21.12 -8.97 -8.23
N ASN A 22 -19.94 -9.56 -8.34
CA ASN A 22 -19.66 -10.94 -7.95
C ASN A 22 -19.04 -11.07 -6.55
N MET A 23 -18.83 -9.95 -5.85
CA MET A 23 -18.15 -9.94 -4.56
C MET A 23 -19.12 -10.31 -3.43
N ASP A 24 -18.75 -11.30 -2.62
CA ASP A 24 -19.56 -11.66 -1.45
C ASP A 24 -19.39 -10.61 -0.33
N LYS A 25 -20.41 -10.47 0.54
CA LYS A 25 -20.38 -9.56 1.69
C LYS A 25 -19.16 -9.80 2.57
N SER A 26 -18.78 -11.07 2.74
CA SER A 26 -17.61 -11.44 3.54
C SER A 26 -16.29 -10.99 2.91
N GLU A 27 -16.23 -10.91 1.59
CA GLU A 27 -15.05 -10.45 0.86
C GLU A 27 -14.88 -8.94 0.98
N ILE A 28 -15.97 -8.17 0.96
CA ILE A 28 -15.93 -6.71 1.19
C ILE A 28 -15.23 -6.42 2.51
N PHE A 29 -15.59 -7.12 3.60
CA PHE A 29 -14.94 -6.94 4.89
C PHE A 29 -13.47 -7.34 4.88
N ARG A 30 -13.09 -8.43 4.20
CA ARG A 30 -11.67 -8.81 4.05
C ARG A 30 -10.87 -7.73 3.34
N GLU A 31 -11.45 -7.12 2.31
CA GLU A 31 -10.78 -6.08 1.54
C GLU A 31 -10.67 -4.77 2.30
N VAL A 32 -11.69 -4.42 3.11
CA VAL A 32 -11.63 -3.29 4.05
C VAL A 32 -10.45 -3.46 5.02
N PHE A 33 -10.29 -4.64 5.62
CA PHE A 33 -9.16 -4.88 6.54
C PHE A 33 -7.81 -4.86 5.82
N ARG A 34 -7.71 -5.46 4.63
CA ARG A 34 -6.49 -5.44 3.82
C ARG A 34 -6.07 -3.99 3.50
N THR A 35 -7.03 -3.18 3.08
CA THR A 35 -6.83 -1.76 2.77
C THR A 35 -6.45 -0.97 4.01
N PHE A 36 -7.13 -1.20 5.15
CA PHE A 36 -6.81 -0.55 6.41
C PHE A 36 -5.36 -0.81 6.84
N VAL A 37 -4.91 -2.07 6.81
CA VAL A 37 -3.53 -2.44 7.15
C VAL A 37 -2.55 -1.71 6.23
N ARG A 38 -2.82 -1.68 4.92
CA ARG A 38 -1.98 -0.98 3.95
C ARG A 38 -1.88 0.50 4.25
N VAL A 39 -2.99 1.19 4.50
CA VAL A 39 -3.02 2.62 4.83
C VAL A 39 -2.28 2.92 6.13
N GLN A 40 -2.47 2.10 7.17
CA GLN A 40 -1.77 2.29 8.44
C GLN A 40 -0.27 2.04 8.31
N ALA A 41 0.14 1.05 7.53
CA ALA A 41 1.54 0.80 7.22
C ALA A 41 2.15 2.01 6.49
N SER A 42 1.48 2.54 5.47
CA SER A 42 1.92 3.76 4.77
C SER A 42 2.06 4.94 5.71
N LYS A 43 1.06 5.21 6.57
CA LYS A 43 1.13 6.31 7.56
C LYS A 43 2.31 6.16 8.53
N ARG A 44 2.63 4.92 8.94
CA ARG A 44 3.81 4.66 9.78
C ARG A 44 5.10 4.92 9.02
N LEU A 45 5.17 4.55 7.75
CA LEU A 45 6.32 4.84 6.88
C LEU A 45 6.45 6.34 6.58
N GLU A 46 5.35 7.06 6.37
CA GLU A 46 5.32 8.52 6.22
C GLU A 46 5.78 9.22 7.51
N ALA A 47 5.36 8.74 8.68
CA ALA A 47 5.86 9.26 9.96
C ALA A 47 7.37 9.02 10.15
N LEU A 48 7.93 8.02 9.49
CA LEU A 48 9.38 7.79 9.38
C LEU A 48 10.02 8.63 8.24
N GLY A 49 9.20 9.12 7.31
CA GLY A 49 9.56 9.81 6.07
C GLY A 49 10.12 11.20 6.32
N GLY A 50 11.45 11.29 6.25
CA GLY A 50 12.22 12.53 6.40
C GLY A 50 13.25 12.49 7.52
N ARG A 51 13.31 11.43 8.33
CA ARG A 51 14.24 11.35 9.48
C ARG A 51 15.72 11.12 9.13
N ALA A 52 16.05 10.90 7.87
CA ALA A 52 17.45 10.77 7.45
C ALA A 52 17.84 11.77 6.34
N PRO A 53 17.74 13.10 6.57
CA PRO A 53 18.17 14.11 5.59
C PRO A 53 19.67 14.03 5.29
N GLY A 54 20.46 13.51 6.23
CA GLY A 54 21.91 13.31 6.10
C GLY A 54 22.30 11.89 5.69
N MET A 55 21.38 11.05 5.22
CA MET A 55 21.72 9.71 4.77
C MET A 55 22.65 9.79 3.56
N LYS A 56 23.81 9.11 3.63
CA LYS A 56 24.76 9.08 2.51
C LYS A 56 24.09 8.42 1.30
N ASP A 57 24.27 9.03 0.13
CA ASP A 57 23.73 8.50 -1.13
C ASP A 57 24.31 7.10 -1.41
N VAL A 58 23.48 6.20 -1.93
CA VAL A 58 23.92 4.84 -2.25
C VAL A 58 24.77 4.90 -3.53
N PRO A 59 26.00 4.38 -3.54
CA PRO A 59 26.86 4.45 -4.72
C PRO A 59 26.20 3.82 -5.94
N ARG A 60 25.89 4.63 -6.95
CA ARG A 60 25.32 4.12 -8.20
C ARG A 60 26.41 3.37 -8.95
N ARG A 61 26.32 2.04 -9.00
CA ARG A 61 27.18 1.21 -9.85
C ARG A 61 26.77 1.43 -11.30
N ARG A 62 27.41 2.37 -11.99
CA ARG A 62 27.39 2.41 -13.46
C ARG A 62 28.29 1.27 -13.91
N GLU A 63 27.73 0.24 -14.55
CA GLU A 63 28.57 -0.71 -15.28
C GLU A 63 29.32 0.07 -16.35
N THR A 64 30.64 0.17 -16.21
CA THR A 64 31.53 0.64 -17.27
C THR A 64 31.52 -0.39 -18.38
N ARG A 65 30.45 -0.41 -19.19
CA ARG A 65 30.41 -1.16 -20.44
C ARG A 65 30.62 -0.17 -21.58
N GLY A 66 31.83 -0.18 -22.12
CA GLY A 66 32.11 0.28 -23.48
C GLY A 66 32.80 1.63 -23.61
N ILE A 67 34.08 1.71 -23.23
CA ILE A 67 35.06 2.52 -23.99
C ILE A 67 36.38 1.74 -24.07
N ARG A 68 36.43 0.72 -24.91
CA ARG A 68 37.68 0.26 -25.53
C ARG A 68 37.56 0.46 -27.03
N GLY A 69 37.66 1.72 -27.42
CA GLY A 69 38.00 2.14 -28.75
C GLY A 69 39.01 3.25 -28.61
N THR A 70 40.30 2.91 -28.58
CA THR A 70 41.42 3.74 -29.07
C THR A 70 42.71 2.93 -29.03
N ARG A 71 43.39 2.95 -30.18
CA ARG A 71 44.69 2.36 -30.55
C ARG A 71 44.64 0.93 -31.07
#